data_AF-A0A918TWC6-F1
#
_entry.id   AF-A0A918TWC6-F1
#
_cell.length_a   1.000
_cell.length_b   1.000
_cell.length_c   1.000
_cell.angle_alpha   90.00
_cell.angle_beta   90.00
_cell.angle_gamma   90.00
#
_symmetry.space_group_name_H-M   'P 1'
#
loop_
_entity.id
_entity.type
_entity.pdbx_description
1 polymer ?
#
loop_
_entity_poly.entity_id
_entity_poly.type
_entity_poly.pdbx_seq_one_letter_code
_entity_poly.pdbx_strand_id
1 'polypeptide(L)'
;MSYEEAVKVLGLKRGETVDNYQRAFEEVRKHMQRLRDEADTAEKRANYELELARFEEALVVAERHQPKKKKIVAGLFVGLLLVGLVGGGVVLGPKFLERQDKLRAAEARLPEAAEAVDLRNWGVAEKIYEDILKLKPKSQEALEGLKTVEIEQEVERRMQVRFALGNVQSHIDKREWDEAEEQMKKVLAMEPDDEQLKAFAESMKENRRLDEIASLSEGIEQARIEEQWEVLVAKTEELAKVDPENPRLPEFEKEVAEAKLILLGYRQEADEIYEKALALDNGEFSLEALNLLREAQRLAPSEKAAALYEKMSSYVQTLAVPDDVPTLAEALEQARSGDKVILSEGKYSESLLVPAGVSIEGVKGKTILETSSDEGSVLVVSGKGAPARLVGLTIRHSGVSNADERFPVVLIQGAQAVLENCEVSYGAGHGVAVIDGARCEITSTEIKGCGWDGVAVTGEGSEAILQESRCTANLHHGLDAWDGARVWVQRSRFQDNGLTGIFLTSSGKECRVESSSIERNREVGIVASSGVHALVNGNLISGNMLGGVFAQDKGTKLTVTSNTIEKNGEVGLVVTKDVLLEKEEDNSAQENDGRQKWLNADLTQVEAKPKTEEILKALPVD
;
A
#
# COMPACT_ATOMS: atom_id res chain seq x y z
N MET A 1 -38.39 13.98 -10.63
CA MET A 1 -38.22 13.78 -9.17
C MET A 1 -38.83 14.96 -8.40
N SER A 2 -39.51 14.73 -7.27
CA SER A 2 -40.00 15.81 -6.37
C SER A 2 -38.88 16.39 -5.48
N TYR A 3 -39.09 17.56 -4.85
CA TYR A 3 -38.08 18.13 -3.94
C TYR A 3 -37.82 17.25 -2.71
N GLU A 4 -38.86 16.65 -2.13
CA GLU A 4 -38.70 15.72 -1.00
C GLU A 4 -37.96 14.44 -1.40
N GLU A 5 -38.20 13.93 -2.62
CA GLU A 5 -37.44 12.81 -3.16
C GLU A 5 -35.98 13.18 -3.43
N ALA A 6 -35.71 14.37 -3.95
CA ALA A 6 -34.36 14.86 -4.19
C ALA A 6 -33.57 15.01 -2.88
N VAL A 7 -34.19 15.56 -1.83
CA VAL A 7 -33.61 15.67 -0.49
C VAL A 7 -33.28 14.28 0.09
N LYS A 8 -34.15 13.28 -0.11
CA LYS A 8 -33.89 11.88 0.31
C LYS A 8 -32.74 11.25 -0.48
N VAL A 9 -32.69 11.42 -1.81
CA VAL A 9 -31.62 10.89 -2.67
C VAL A 9 -30.26 11.51 -2.30
N LEU A 10 -30.24 12.79 -1.93
CA LEU A 10 -29.01 13.50 -1.52
C LEU A 10 -28.67 13.34 -0.03
N GLY A 11 -29.55 12.72 0.77
CA GLY A 11 -29.36 12.58 2.22
C GLY A 11 -29.40 13.89 3.01
N LEU A 12 -30.01 14.94 2.48
CA LEU A 12 -30.07 16.26 3.11
C LEU A 12 -31.08 16.27 4.28
N LYS A 13 -30.69 16.89 5.41
CA LYS A 13 -31.59 17.12 6.56
C LYS A 13 -32.39 18.41 6.39
N ARG A 14 -33.50 18.52 7.14
CA ARG A 14 -34.41 19.69 7.07
C ARG A 14 -33.65 20.99 7.38
N GLY A 15 -33.53 21.87 6.39
CA GLY A 15 -32.84 23.17 6.51
C GLY A 15 -31.42 23.21 5.91
N GLU A 16 -30.90 22.08 5.44
CA GLU A 16 -29.60 22.03 4.74
C GLU A 16 -29.72 22.42 3.27
N THR A 17 -28.71 23.11 2.74
CA THR A 17 -28.65 23.56 1.34
C THR A 17 -27.58 22.80 0.58
N VAL A 18 -27.77 22.60 -0.74
CA VAL A 18 -26.80 21.93 -1.62
C VAL A 18 -25.42 22.61 -1.56
N ASP A 19 -25.40 23.93 -1.38
CA ASP A 19 -24.18 24.74 -1.22
C ASP A 19 -23.27 24.26 -0.08
N ASN A 20 -23.84 23.70 0.99
CA ASN A 20 -23.07 23.23 2.15
C ASN A 20 -22.26 21.96 1.84
N TYR A 21 -22.62 21.24 0.77
CA TYR A 21 -22.13 19.89 0.48
C TYR A 21 -21.56 19.73 -0.93
N GLN A 22 -21.32 20.83 -1.67
CA GLN A 22 -20.83 20.81 -3.06
C GLN A 22 -19.61 19.88 -3.25
N ARG A 23 -18.62 19.98 -2.36
CA ARG A 23 -17.41 19.15 -2.45
C ARG A 23 -17.71 17.66 -2.24
N ALA A 24 -18.58 17.32 -1.30
CA ALA A 24 -18.98 15.93 -1.04
C ALA A 24 -19.77 15.34 -2.22
N PHE A 25 -20.66 16.13 -2.82
CA PHE A 25 -21.41 15.70 -4.01
C PHE A 25 -20.52 15.51 -5.24
N GLU A 26 -19.46 16.31 -5.39
CA GLU A 26 -18.44 16.13 -6.43
C GLU A 26 -17.68 14.80 -6.27
N GLU A 27 -17.35 14.41 -5.04
CA GLU A 27 -16.67 13.15 -4.73
C GLU A 27 -17.58 11.93 -4.99
N VAL A 28 -18.86 12.01 -4.58
CA VAL A 28 -19.86 10.97 -4.88
C VAL A 28 -20.05 10.80 -6.38
N ARG A 29 -20.14 11.90 -7.13
CA ARG A 29 -20.24 11.87 -8.60
C ARG A 29 -19.05 11.14 -9.24
N LYS A 30 -17.82 11.47 -8.83
CA LYS A 30 -16.61 10.80 -9.34
C LYS A 30 -16.55 9.32 -8.98
N HIS A 31 -17.01 8.96 -7.78
CA HIS A 31 -17.07 7.56 -7.36
C HIS A 31 -18.08 6.76 -8.19
N MET A 32 -19.29 7.28 -8.40
CA MET A 32 -20.32 6.64 -9.23
C MET A 32 -19.88 6.51 -10.71
N GLN A 33 -19.19 7.52 -11.25
CA GLN A 33 -18.61 7.43 -12.60
C GLN A 33 -17.55 6.32 -12.69
N ARG A 34 -16.70 6.17 -11.68
CA ARG A 34 -15.71 5.09 -11.62
C ARG A 34 -16.37 3.72 -11.55
N LEU A 35 -17.38 3.53 -10.70
CA LEU A 35 -18.13 2.27 -10.59
C LEU A 35 -18.80 1.87 -11.91
N ARG A 36 -19.33 2.84 -12.66
CA ARG A 36 -19.85 2.63 -14.01
C ARG A 36 -18.75 2.17 -14.99
N ASP A 37 -17.59 2.83 -14.96
CA ASP A 37 -16.51 2.59 -15.93
C ASP A 37 -15.77 1.28 -15.66
N GLU A 38 -15.71 0.84 -14.39
CA GLU A 38 -15.06 -0.40 -13.92
C GLU A 38 -16.02 -1.61 -13.85
N ALA A 39 -17.29 -1.47 -14.23
CA ALA A 39 -18.28 -2.53 -14.14
C ALA A 39 -17.96 -3.74 -15.05
N ASP A 40 -17.94 -4.93 -14.46
CA ASP A 40 -17.64 -6.23 -15.08
C ASP A 40 -18.78 -6.79 -15.95
N THR A 41 -20.01 -6.30 -15.79
CA THR A 41 -21.18 -6.72 -16.57
C THR A 41 -21.98 -5.55 -17.12
N ALA A 42 -22.62 -5.74 -18.28
CA ALA A 42 -23.49 -4.74 -18.91
C ALA A 42 -24.70 -4.38 -18.03
N GLU A 43 -25.20 -5.32 -17.23
CA GLU A 43 -26.30 -5.11 -16.29
C GLU A 43 -25.88 -4.20 -15.12
N LYS A 44 -24.70 -4.42 -14.52
CA LYS A 44 -24.16 -3.53 -13.48
C LYS A 44 -23.87 -2.14 -14.02
N ARG A 45 -23.30 -2.04 -15.22
CA ARG A 45 -23.05 -0.75 -15.89
C ARG A 45 -24.34 0.04 -16.09
N ALA A 46 -25.41 -0.62 -16.56
CA ALA A 46 -26.72 0.01 -16.73
C ALA A 46 -27.35 0.46 -15.40
N ASN A 47 -27.17 -0.30 -14.32
CA ASN A 47 -27.62 0.11 -12.97
C ASN A 47 -26.85 1.33 -12.47
N TYR A 48 -25.52 1.37 -12.61
CA TYR A 48 -24.73 2.54 -12.21
C TYR A 48 -25.03 3.78 -13.05
N GLU A 49 -25.33 3.61 -14.35
CA GLU A 49 -25.81 4.71 -15.21
C GLU A 49 -27.15 5.28 -14.72
N LEU A 50 -28.08 4.41 -14.31
CA LEU A 50 -29.39 4.84 -13.77
C LEU A 50 -29.23 5.55 -12.41
N GLU A 51 -28.38 5.05 -11.52
CA GLU A 51 -28.10 5.67 -10.22
C GLU A 51 -27.43 7.03 -10.35
N LEU A 52 -26.44 7.15 -11.25
CA LEU A 52 -25.78 8.42 -11.53
C LEU A 52 -26.76 9.45 -12.09
N ALA A 53 -27.61 9.05 -13.04
CA ALA A 53 -28.64 9.93 -13.60
C ALA A 53 -29.65 10.40 -12.54
N ARG A 54 -30.06 9.50 -11.64
CA ARG A 54 -30.96 9.82 -10.52
C ARG A 54 -30.30 10.79 -9.53
N PHE A 55 -29.02 10.61 -9.22
CA PHE A 55 -28.26 11.52 -8.36
C PHE A 55 -28.11 12.92 -8.98
N GLU A 56 -27.80 13.01 -10.28
CA GLU A 56 -27.69 14.29 -10.99
C GLU A 56 -29.04 15.02 -11.09
N GLU A 57 -30.13 14.30 -11.35
CA GLU A 57 -31.48 14.88 -11.33
C GLU A 57 -31.82 15.45 -9.94
N ALA A 58 -31.45 14.74 -8.87
CA ALA A 58 -31.67 15.20 -7.49
C ALA A 58 -30.93 16.52 -7.19
N LEU A 59 -29.67 16.66 -7.61
CA LEU A 59 -28.90 17.90 -7.46
C LEU A 59 -29.58 19.09 -8.15
N VAL A 60 -30.01 18.92 -9.40
CA VAL A 60 -30.68 19.98 -10.17
C VAL A 60 -31.99 20.39 -9.51
N VAL A 61 -32.79 19.44 -9.04
CA VAL A 61 -34.06 19.72 -8.36
C VAL A 61 -33.82 20.44 -7.03
N ALA A 62 -32.83 20.02 -6.25
CA ALA A 62 -32.51 20.63 -4.96
C ALA A 62 -31.95 22.06 -5.08
N GLU A 63 -31.12 22.34 -6.09
CA GLU A 63 -30.59 23.68 -6.36
C GLU A 63 -31.68 24.68 -6.76
N ARG A 64 -32.67 24.26 -7.55
CA ARG A 64 -33.78 25.11 -8.00
C ARG A 64 -34.69 25.58 -6.86
N HIS A 65 -34.72 24.86 -5.74
CA HIS A 65 -35.59 25.14 -4.60
C HIS A 65 -34.90 25.89 -3.46
N GLN A 66 -33.64 26.35 -3.63
CA GLN A 66 -32.95 27.13 -2.60
C GLN A 66 -33.47 28.60 -2.48
N PRO A 67 -33.62 29.15 -1.26
CA PRO A 67 -33.99 30.55 -1.06
C PRO A 67 -32.83 31.52 -1.36
N LYS A 68 -33.08 32.58 -2.13
CA LYS A 68 -32.06 33.61 -2.50
C LYS A 68 -31.67 34.48 -1.30
N LYS A 69 -30.37 34.55 -0.97
CA LYS A 69 -29.78 35.40 0.11
C LYS A 69 -30.06 36.90 -0.09
N LYS A 70 -30.70 37.56 0.89
CA LYS A 70 -30.82 39.04 0.98
C LYS A 70 -29.59 39.65 1.68
N LYS A 71 -29.00 40.68 1.07
CA LYS A 71 -27.95 41.54 1.67
C LYS A 71 -28.59 42.51 2.66
N ILE A 72 -28.05 42.63 3.87
CA ILE A 72 -28.44 43.65 4.87
C ILE A 72 -27.39 44.77 4.85
N VAL A 73 -27.87 46.00 4.69
CA VAL A 73 -27.09 47.25 4.84
C VAL A 73 -27.55 47.92 6.14
N ALA A 74 -26.58 48.31 6.97
CA ALA A 74 -26.79 49.08 8.19
C ALA A 74 -27.00 50.58 7.88
N GLY A 75 -27.85 51.25 8.65
CA GLY A 75 -28.09 52.69 8.55
C GLY A 75 -28.68 53.26 9.84
N LEU A 76 -27.96 54.21 10.42
CA LEU A 76 -28.07 54.81 11.75
C LEU A 76 -28.87 56.15 11.73
N PHE A 77 -28.98 56.79 12.90
CA PHE A 77 -29.38 58.18 13.24
C PHE A 77 -30.81 58.36 13.82
N VAL A 78 -31.05 58.81 15.07
CA VAL A 78 -30.52 59.87 15.99
C VAL A 78 -31.51 61.04 16.08
N GLY A 79 -31.70 61.58 17.30
CA GLY A 79 -32.05 62.99 17.52
C GLY A 79 -33.11 63.19 18.61
N LEU A 80 -32.76 63.29 19.90
CA LEU A 80 -32.49 64.53 20.66
C LEU A 80 -33.62 65.58 20.65
N LEU A 81 -34.20 65.86 21.83
CA LEU A 81 -34.14 67.20 22.42
C LEU A 81 -34.63 67.25 23.88
N LEU A 82 -34.00 68.20 24.57
CA LEU A 82 -33.93 68.51 26.00
C LEU A 82 -34.73 69.80 26.30
N VAL A 83 -34.98 70.04 27.60
CA VAL A 83 -35.40 71.30 28.29
C VAL A 83 -36.92 71.61 28.25
N GLY A 84 -37.62 71.90 29.36
CA GLY A 84 -37.29 71.99 30.78
C GLY A 84 -38.49 72.41 31.65
N LEU A 85 -38.44 72.06 32.97
CA LEU A 85 -38.93 72.78 34.18
C LEU A 85 -40.40 73.29 34.22
N VAL A 86 -41.29 73.06 35.21
CA VAL A 86 -41.27 72.62 36.62
C VAL A 86 -42.67 72.09 37.02
N GLY A 87 -42.77 71.10 37.92
CA GLY A 87 -43.96 70.90 38.77
C GLY A 87 -44.14 69.46 39.23
N GLY A 88 -43.76 69.14 40.47
CA GLY A 88 -43.62 67.78 40.99
C GLY A 88 -44.87 66.88 40.89
N GLY A 89 -44.71 65.69 40.30
CA GLY A 89 -45.81 64.71 40.19
C GLY A 89 -45.57 63.44 39.34
N VAL A 90 -44.34 63.06 38.97
CA VAL A 90 -44.10 61.98 37.98
C VAL A 90 -43.04 60.95 38.41
N VAL A 91 -43.34 60.08 39.39
CA VAL A 91 -42.48 58.92 39.68
C VAL A 91 -43.20 57.56 39.61
N LEU A 92 -44.54 57.52 39.51
CA LEU A 92 -45.30 56.26 39.33
C LEU A 92 -45.86 56.03 37.90
N GLY A 93 -45.89 57.04 37.03
CA GLY A 93 -46.50 56.95 35.70
C GLY A 93 -45.71 56.16 34.63
N PRO A 94 -44.40 56.39 34.43
CA PRO A 94 -43.66 55.77 33.32
C PRO A 94 -43.52 54.25 33.44
N LYS A 95 -43.23 53.74 34.65
CA LYS A 95 -43.10 52.29 34.91
C LYS A 95 -44.44 51.56 34.85
N PHE A 96 -45.55 52.23 35.16
CA PHE A 96 -46.90 51.65 35.06
C PHE A 96 -47.36 51.55 33.61
N LEU A 97 -47.13 52.59 32.80
CA LEU A 97 -47.41 52.58 31.36
C LEU A 97 -46.54 51.55 30.62
N GLU A 98 -45.24 51.49 30.90
CA GLU A 98 -44.33 50.50 30.30
C GLU A 98 -44.74 49.05 30.64
N ARG A 99 -45.19 48.80 31.88
CA ARG A 99 -45.69 47.48 32.28
C ARG A 99 -47.02 47.14 31.62
N GLN A 100 -47.92 48.12 31.42
CA GLN A 100 -49.17 47.90 30.69
C GLN A 100 -48.95 47.61 29.20
N ASP A 101 -48.01 48.31 28.55
CA ASP A 101 -47.70 48.06 27.14
C ASP A 101 -47.06 46.69 26.94
N LYS A 102 -46.15 46.28 27.83
CA LYS A 102 -45.58 44.92 27.85
C LYS A 102 -46.64 43.85 28.09
N LEU A 103 -47.59 44.09 29.00
CA LEU A 103 -48.68 43.15 29.26
C LEU A 103 -49.62 43.01 28.06
N ARG A 104 -50.01 44.12 27.40
CA ARG A 104 -50.83 44.04 26.17
C ARG A 104 -50.13 43.31 25.04
N ALA A 105 -48.83 43.55 24.86
CA ALA A 105 -48.03 42.84 23.87
C ALA A 105 -47.91 41.34 24.19
N ALA A 106 -47.84 40.96 25.47
CA ALA A 106 -47.82 39.56 25.91
C ALA A 106 -49.21 38.89 25.76
N GLU A 107 -50.30 39.53 26.19
CA GLU A 107 -51.68 39.02 26.04
C GLU A 107 -52.09 38.88 24.56
N ALA A 108 -51.58 39.73 23.65
CA ALA A 108 -51.79 39.60 22.22
C ALA A 108 -51.25 38.29 21.62
N ARG A 109 -50.39 37.57 22.36
CA ARG A 109 -49.82 36.26 21.98
C ARG A 109 -50.62 35.06 22.53
N LEU A 110 -51.73 35.29 23.23
CA LEU A 110 -52.59 34.19 23.71
C LEU A 110 -53.08 33.24 22.59
N PRO A 111 -53.46 33.71 21.38
CA PRO A 111 -53.81 32.81 20.28
C PRO A 111 -52.63 31.96 19.81
N GLU A 112 -51.42 32.52 19.77
CA GLU A 112 -50.18 31.79 19.44
C GLU A 112 -49.90 30.69 20.48
N ALA A 113 -50.17 30.96 21.77
CA ALA A 113 -50.06 29.95 22.82
C ALA A 113 -51.07 28.82 22.65
N ALA A 114 -52.34 29.13 22.36
CA ALA A 114 -53.37 28.12 22.12
C ALA A 114 -53.07 27.25 20.88
N GLU A 115 -52.62 27.88 19.79
CA GLU A 115 -52.17 27.16 18.60
C GLU A 115 -50.94 26.27 18.89
N ALA A 116 -50.01 26.73 19.72
CA ALA A 116 -48.88 25.92 20.15
C ALA A 116 -49.31 24.70 20.99
N VAL A 117 -50.38 24.79 21.78
CA VAL A 117 -51.00 23.64 22.49
C VAL A 117 -51.57 22.65 21.48
N ASP A 118 -52.36 23.11 20.51
CA ASP A 118 -52.95 22.26 19.47
C ASP A 118 -51.89 21.53 18.62
N LEU A 119 -50.77 22.21 18.37
CA LEU A 119 -49.61 21.67 17.65
C LEU A 119 -48.65 20.85 18.55
N ARG A 120 -48.99 20.62 19.82
CA ARG A 120 -48.16 19.89 20.81
C ARG A 120 -46.76 20.50 21.01
N ASN A 121 -46.61 21.79 20.75
CA ASN A 121 -45.36 22.52 20.97
C ASN A 121 -45.32 23.11 22.38
N TRP A 122 -45.21 22.21 23.36
CA TRP A 122 -45.42 22.52 24.77
C TRP A 122 -44.50 23.63 25.29
N GLY A 123 -43.21 23.60 24.95
CA GLY A 123 -42.24 24.61 25.43
C GLY A 123 -42.52 26.03 24.92
N VAL A 124 -43.15 26.17 23.74
CA VAL A 124 -43.58 27.49 23.24
C VAL A 124 -44.84 27.96 23.98
N ALA A 125 -45.82 27.06 24.17
CA ALA A 125 -47.04 27.37 24.90
C ALA A 125 -46.75 27.77 26.36
N GLU A 126 -45.97 26.97 27.09
CA GLU A 126 -45.57 27.23 28.48
C GLU A 126 -44.88 28.59 28.62
N LYS A 127 -43.89 28.86 27.75
CA LYS A 127 -43.13 30.11 27.79
C LYS A 127 -44.03 31.33 27.62
N ILE A 128 -44.99 31.29 26.69
CA ILE A 128 -45.91 32.40 26.47
C ILE A 128 -46.82 32.59 27.68
N TYR A 129 -47.40 31.52 28.23
CA TYR A 129 -48.25 31.63 29.42
C TYR A 129 -47.47 32.09 30.66
N GLU A 130 -46.26 31.59 30.89
CA GLU A 130 -45.38 32.04 31.98
C GLU A 130 -44.99 33.52 31.85
N ASP A 131 -44.67 33.99 30.64
CA ASP A 131 -44.33 35.39 30.39
C ASP A 131 -45.53 36.31 30.68
N ILE A 132 -46.75 35.86 30.40
CA ILE A 132 -47.99 36.55 30.80
C ILE A 132 -48.13 36.55 32.33
N LEU A 133 -47.89 35.43 33.02
CA LEU A 133 -47.98 35.34 34.48
C LEU A 133 -46.94 36.19 35.21
N LYS A 134 -45.73 36.35 34.66
CA LYS A 134 -44.71 37.29 35.20
C LYS A 134 -45.21 38.73 35.21
N LEU A 135 -46.01 39.12 34.22
CA LEU A 135 -46.56 40.47 34.10
C LEU A 135 -47.88 40.63 34.85
N LYS A 136 -48.76 39.62 34.82
CA LYS A 136 -50.08 39.54 35.46
C LYS A 136 -50.25 38.18 36.17
N PRO A 137 -49.81 38.06 37.44
CA PRO A 137 -49.79 36.78 38.17
C PRO A 137 -51.14 36.09 38.41
N LYS A 138 -52.26 36.77 38.14
CA LYS A 138 -53.63 36.24 38.31
C LYS A 138 -54.42 36.21 36.99
N SER A 139 -53.75 36.13 35.84
CA SER A 139 -54.45 35.88 34.56
C SER A 139 -55.10 34.50 34.61
N GLN A 140 -56.43 34.45 34.48
CA GLN A 140 -57.13 33.18 34.39
C GLN A 140 -56.77 32.45 33.10
N GLU A 141 -56.66 33.18 31.97
CA GLU A 141 -56.38 32.56 30.67
C GLU A 141 -55.02 31.85 30.66
N ALA A 142 -53.99 32.46 31.26
CA ALA A 142 -52.66 31.85 31.32
C ALA A 142 -52.57 30.69 32.33
N LEU A 143 -53.29 30.76 33.46
CA LEU A 143 -53.36 29.66 34.43
C LEU A 143 -54.14 28.46 33.88
N GLU A 144 -55.24 28.69 33.17
CA GLU A 144 -56.01 27.65 32.50
C GLU A 144 -55.22 27.06 31.32
N GLY A 145 -54.53 27.91 30.55
CA GLY A 145 -53.64 27.48 29.47
C GLY A 145 -52.53 26.54 29.93
N LEU A 146 -51.81 26.87 31.02
CA LEU A 146 -50.79 25.98 31.59
C LEU A 146 -51.36 24.67 32.13
N LYS A 147 -52.55 24.68 32.74
CA LYS A 147 -53.22 23.45 33.16
C LYS A 147 -53.61 22.57 31.97
N THR A 148 -54.07 23.17 30.87
CA THR A 148 -54.36 22.43 29.64
C THR A 148 -53.09 21.83 29.05
N VAL A 149 -51.97 22.56 29.03
CA VAL A 149 -50.66 22.01 28.64
C VAL A 149 -50.28 20.81 29.50
N GLU A 150 -50.37 20.93 30.83
CA GLU A 150 -50.03 19.87 31.77
C GLU A 150 -50.90 18.61 31.55
N ILE A 151 -52.21 18.78 31.34
CA ILE A 151 -53.13 17.68 31.06
C ILE A 151 -52.80 17.01 29.72
N GLU A 152 -52.59 17.78 28.66
CA GLU A 152 -52.32 17.23 27.33
C GLU A 152 -50.92 16.59 27.22
N GLN A 153 -49.93 17.12 27.94
CA GLN A 153 -48.61 16.48 28.11
C GLN A 153 -48.74 15.12 28.82
N GLU A 154 -49.56 15.02 29.87
CA GLU A 154 -49.79 13.77 30.58
C GLU A 154 -50.57 12.76 29.71
N VAL A 155 -51.53 13.23 28.90
CA VAL A 155 -52.23 12.39 27.90
C VAL A 155 -51.25 11.87 26.85
N GLU A 156 -50.35 12.72 26.34
CA GLU A 156 -49.32 12.31 25.37
C GLU A 156 -48.35 11.31 25.97
N ARG A 157 -47.84 11.57 27.18
CA ARG A 157 -46.94 10.66 27.91
C ARG A 157 -47.58 9.29 28.07
N ARG A 158 -48.86 9.21 28.47
CA ARG A 158 -49.60 7.95 28.60
C ARG A 158 -49.79 7.22 27.26
N MET A 159 -50.00 7.94 26.15
CA MET A 159 -50.07 7.32 24.83
C MET A 159 -48.72 6.75 24.39
N GLN A 160 -47.63 7.48 24.63
CA GLN A 160 -46.28 7.03 24.32
C GLN A 160 -45.89 5.78 25.14
N VAL A 161 -46.21 5.77 26.44
CA VAL A 161 -46.02 4.61 27.32
C VAL A 161 -46.80 3.39 26.80
N ARG A 162 -48.08 3.54 26.46
CA ARG A 162 -48.91 2.44 25.92
C ARG A 162 -48.37 1.89 24.60
N PHE A 163 -47.94 2.77 23.69
CA PHE A 163 -47.35 2.36 22.41
C PHE A 163 -46.04 1.57 22.63
N ALA A 164 -45.17 2.07 23.50
CA ALA A 164 -43.92 1.42 23.82
C ALA A 164 -44.13 0.06 24.51
N LEU A 165 -45.09 -0.07 25.43
CA LEU A 165 -45.50 -1.36 26.02
C LEU A 165 -46.01 -2.36 24.96
N GLY A 166 -46.75 -1.89 23.96
CA GLY A 166 -47.17 -2.71 22.82
C GLY A 166 -45.99 -3.24 21.98
N ASN A 167 -44.94 -2.42 21.80
CA ASN A 167 -43.72 -2.86 21.12
C ASN A 167 -42.95 -3.88 21.95
N VAL A 168 -42.85 -3.69 23.28
CA VAL A 168 -42.24 -4.68 24.19
C VAL A 168 -42.94 -6.03 24.03
N GLN A 169 -44.28 -6.07 24.10
CA GLN A 169 -45.04 -7.30 23.92
C GLN A 169 -44.78 -7.96 22.55
N SER A 170 -44.77 -7.17 21.47
CA SER A 170 -44.52 -7.67 20.11
C SER A 170 -43.15 -8.33 19.98
N HIS A 171 -42.11 -7.74 20.56
CA HIS A 171 -40.77 -8.33 20.57
C HIS A 171 -40.71 -9.60 21.44
N ILE A 172 -41.39 -9.62 22.60
CA ILE A 172 -41.52 -10.82 23.44
C ILE A 172 -42.22 -11.95 22.68
N ASP A 173 -43.31 -11.67 21.96
CA ASP A 173 -44.07 -12.66 21.19
C ASP A 173 -43.22 -13.26 20.06
N LYS A 174 -42.27 -12.49 19.53
CA LYS A 174 -41.30 -12.93 18.51
C LYS A 174 -40.03 -13.56 19.08
N ARG A 175 -39.86 -13.58 20.42
CA ARG A 175 -38.63 -14.01 21.11
C ARG A 175 -37.38 -13.16 20.77
N GLU A 176 -37.59 -11.89 20.46
CA GLU A 176 -36.54 -10.88 20.20
C GLU A 176 -36.14 -10.22 21.54
N TRP A 177 -35.40 -10.96 22.38
CA TRP A 177 -35.18 -10.61 23.79
C TRP A 177 -34.40 -9.30 24.00
N ASP A 178 -33.37 -9.05 23.20
CA ASP A 178 -32.53 -7.86 23.36
C ASP A 178 -33.27 -6.59 22.88
N GLU A 179 -34.05 -6.71 21.81
CA GLU A 179 -34.94 -5.65 21.31
C GLU A 179 -36.06 -5.32 22.30
N ALA A 180 -36.65 -6.35 22.92
CA ALA A 180 -37.64 -6.16 23.97
C ALA A 180 -37.05 -5.41 25.18
N GLU A 181 -35.82 -5.76 25.61
CA GLU A 181 -35.14 -5.07 26.70
C GLU A 181 -34.85 -3.58 26.38
N GLU A 182 -34.46 -3.27 25.14
CA GLU A 182 -34.25 -1.89 24.70
C GLU A 182 -35.55 -1.08 24.75
N GLN A 183 -36.67 -1.66 24.32
CA GLN A 183 -37.98 -1.00 24.41
C GLN A 183 -38.42 -0.82 25.86
N MET A 184 -38.15 -1.79 26.74
CA MET A 184 -38.45 -1.65 28.17
C MET A 184 -37.68 -0.49 28.81
N LYS A 185 -36.41 -0.30 28.47
CA LYS A 185 -35.61 0.86 28.95
C LYS A 185 -36.26 2.21 28.58
N LYS A 186 -36.90 2.30 27.41
CA LYS A 186 -37.64 3.50 26.98
C LYS A 186 -38.88 3.73 27.84
N VAL A 187 -39.62 2.66 28.17
CA VAL A 187 -40.79 2.76 29.06
C VAL A 187 -40.35 3.15 30.48
N LEU A 188 -39.31 2.53 31.03
CA LEU A 188 -38.74 2.86 32.35
C LEU A 188 -38.30 4.33 32.47
N ALA A 189 -37.80 4.93 31.39
CA ALA A 189 -37.44 6.35 31.36
C ALA A 189 -38.67 7.29 31.44
N MET A 190 -39.83 6.83 30.98
CA MET A 190 -41.09 7.59 30.99
C MET A 190 -41.98 7.28 32.21
N GLU A 191 -41.90 6.05 32.73
CA GLU A 191 -42.70 5.53 33.85
C GLU A 191 -41.89 4.50 34.65
N PRO A 192 -41.15 4.93 35.69
CA PRO A 192 -40.21 4.07 36.42
C PRO A 192 -40.84 2.89 37.19
N ASP A 193 -42.13 2.99 37.56
CA ASP A 193 -42.82 2.05 38.46
C ASP A 193 -43.96 1.26 37.77
N ASP A 194 -43.86 1.03 36.45
CA ASP A 194 -44.87 0.30 35.70
C ASP A 194 -44.94 -1.20 36.07
N GLU A 195 -46.13 -1.70 36.45
CA GLU A 195 -46.35 -3.09 36.85
C GLU A 195 -46.25 -4.08 35.67
N GLN A 196 -46.59 -3.67 34.44
CA GLN A 196 -46.52 -4.54 33.26
C GLN A 196 -45.07 -4.83 32.88
N LEU A 197 -44.17 -3.86 33.05
CA LEU A 197 -42.73 -4.07 32.85
C LEU A 197 -42.14 -5.12 33.80
N LYS A 198 -42.61 -5.19 35.05
CA LYS A 198 -42.16 -6.22 36.00
C LYS A 198 -42.58 -7.62 35.53
N ALA A 199 -43.82 -7.77 35.07
CA ALA A 199 -44.32 -9.01 34.50
C ALA A 199 -43.59 -9.40 33.21
N PHE A 200 -43.25 -8.44 32.34
CA PHE A 200 -42.44 -8.69 31.15
C PHE A 200 -41.02 -9.11 31.49
N ALA A 201 -40.37 -8.48 32.47
CA ALA A 201 -39.03 -8.85 32.89
C ALA A 201 -38.97 -10.30 33.43
N GLU A 202 -39.94 -10.69 34.25
CA GLU A 202 -40.03 -12.07 34.77
C GLU A 202 -40.29 -13.09 33.67
N SER A 203 -41.25 -12.79 32.77
CA SER A 203 -41.58 -13.64 31.61
C SER A 203 -40.39 -13.80 30.66
N MET A 204 -39.68 -12.73 30.34
CA MET A 204 -38.50 -12.78 29.46
C MET A 204 -37.37 -13.57 30.09
N LYS A 205 -37.12 -13.40 31.40
CA LYS A 205 -36.05 -14.12 32.08
C LYS A 205 -36.27 -15.64 31.99
N GLU A 206 -37.50 -16.10 32.22
CA GLU A 206 -37.84 -17.52 32.13
C GLU A 206 -37.79 -18.03 30.68
N ASN A 207 -38.40 -17.32 29.74
CA ASN A 207 -38.44 -17.75 28.34
C ASN A 207 -37.04 -17.72 27.67
N ARG A 208 -36.21 -16.72 27.97
CA ARG A 208 -34.82 -16.65 27.49
C ARG A 208 -33.99 -17.81 28.02
N ARG A 209 -34.17 -18.19 29.28
CA ARG A 209 -33.52 -19.37 29.86
C ARG A 209 -33.96 -20.65 29.14
N LEU A 210 -35.26 -20.81 28.83
CA LEU A 210 -35.76 -21.95 28.08
C LEU A 210 -35.22 -22.01 26.65
N ASP A 211 -35.12 -20.88 25.97
CA ASP A 211 -34.52 -20.79 24.63
C ASP A 211 -33.02 -21.13 24.64
N GLU A 212 -32.29 -20.68 25.65
CA GLU A 212 -30.88 -21.00 25.85
C GLU A 212 -30.69 -22.50 26.10
N ILE A 213 -31.51 -23.11 26.96
CA ILE A 213 -31.51 -24.57 27.20
C ILE A 213 -31.80 -25.33 25.89
N ALA A 214 -32.77 -24.89 25.10
CA ALA A 214 -33.12 -25.52 23.84
C ALA A 214 -31.98 -25.43 22.83
N SER A 215 -31.37 -24.25 22.68
CA SER A 215 -30.22 -24.01 21.79
C SER A 215 -28.99 -24.81 22.21
N LEU A 216 -28.69 -24.88 23.51
CA LEU A 216 -27.60 -25.70 24.04
C LEU A 216 -27.87 -27.18 23.76
N SER A 217 -29.08 -27.66 24.03
CA SER A 217 -29.46 -29.06 23.79
C SER A 217 -29.36 -29.45 22.31
N GLU A 218 -29.84 -28.59 21.39
CA GLU A 218 -29.69 -28.79 19.95
C GLU A 218 -28.22 -28.79 19.53
N GLY A 219 -27.43 -27.84 20.06
CA GLY A 219 -26.01 -27.76 19.77
C GLY A 219 -25.20 -28.95 20.28
N ILE A 220 -25.58 -29.55 21.41
CA ILE A 220 -24.97 -30.78 21.94
C ILE A 220 -25.26 -31.95 20.99
N GLU A 221 -26.51 -32.12 20.56
CA GLU A 221 -26.88 -33.19 19.63
C GLU A 221 -26.20 -33.03 18.26
N GLN A 222 -26.10 -31.80 17.77
CA GLN A 222 -25.39 -31.54 16.52
C GLN A 222 -23.88 -31.84 16.66
N ALA A 223 -23.25 -31.39 17.74
CA ALA A 223 -21.84 -31.66 18.02
C ALA A 223 -21.56 -33.16 18.16
N ARG A 224 -22.52 -33.91 18.72
CA ARG A 224 -22.46 -35.37 18.80
C ARG A 224 -22.53 -36.03 17.42
N ILE A 225 -23.46 -35.62 16.57
CA ILE A 225 -23.63 -36.16 15.20
C ILE A 225 -22.39 -35.86 14.35
N GLU A 226 -21.83 -34.66 14.50
CA GLU A 226 -20.66 -34.20 13.75
C GLU A 226 -19.32 -34.61 14.39
N GLU A 227 -19.35 -35.36 15.50
CA GLU A 227 -18.17 -35.80 16.25
C GLU A 227 -17.26 -34.63 16.71
N GLN A 228 -17.85 -33.46 16.98
CA GLN A 228 -17.18 -32.27 17.51
C GLN A 228 -17.05 -32.35 19.03
N TRP A 229 -16.19 -33.25 19.49
CA TRP A 229 -16.01 -33.60 20.90
C TRP A 229 -15.73 -32.40 21.82
N GLU A 230 -14.94 -31.42 21.40
CA GLU A 230 -14.67 -30.21 22.20
C GLU A 230 -15.92 -29.33 22.37
N VAL A 231 -16.70 -29.18 21.30
CA VAL A 231 -17.96 -28.41 21.32
C VAL A 231 -18.99 -29.12 22.19
N LEU A 232 -19.07 -30.44 22.09
CA LEU A 232 -19.91 -31.29 22.93
C LEU A 232 -19.61 -31.04 24.42
N VAL A 233 -18.33 -31.17 24.81
CA VAL A 233 -17.88 -30.94 26.19
C VAL A 233 -18.26 -29.53 26.67
N ALA A 234 -17.92 -28.49 25.90
CA ALA A 234 -18.16 -27.11 26.30
C ALA A 234 -19.66 -26.78 26.46
N LYS A 235 -20.50 -27.22 25.51
CA LYS A 235 -21.95 -26.96 25.56
C LYS A 235 -22.64 -27.74 26.67
N THR A 236 -22.25 -28.99 26.93
CA THR A 236 -22.80 -29.77 28.04
C THR A 236 -22.41 -29.17 29.39
N GLU A 237 -21.17 -28.72 29.57
CA GLU A 237 -20.74 -28.02 30.79
C GLU A 237 -21.48 -26.69 31.00
N GLU A 238 -21.83 -25.99 29.92
CA GLU A 238 -22.66 -24.78 29.99
C GLU A 238 -24.11 -25.11 30.34
N LEU A 239 -24.69 -26.15 29.73
CA LEU A 239 -26.04 -26.63 30.06
C LEU A 239 -26.14 -27.01 31.55
N ALA A 240 -25.12 -27.67 32.10
CA ALA A 240 -25.07 -28.02 33.52
C ALA A 240 -25.11 -26.78 34.45
N LYS A 241 -24.61 -25.63 33.99
CA LYS A 241 -24.69 -24.36 34.75
C LYS A 241 -26.06 -23.70 34.63
N VAL A 242 -26.66 -23.73 33.44
CA VAL A 242 -27.94 -23.06 33.13
C VAL A 242 -29.15 -23.86 33.65
N ASP A 243 -29.08 -25.19 33.58
CA ASP A 243 -30.15 -26.10 34.01
C ASP A 243 -29.59 -27.41 34.60
N PRO A 244 -29.17 -27.38 35.88
CA PRO A 244 -28.60 -28.56 36.55
C PRO A 244 -29.54 -29.76 36.66
N GLU A 245 -30.86 -29.52 36.65
CA GLU A 245 -31.91 -30.55 36.79
C GLU A 245 -32.44 -31.03 35.42
N ASN A 246 -31.74 -30.70 34.32
CA ASN A 246 -32.18 -31.07 32.99
C ASN A 246 -32.25 -32.60 32.85
N PRO A 247 -33.39 -33.19 32.43
CA PRO A 247 -33.57 -34.63 32.37
C PRO A 247 -32.57 -35.37 31.46
N ARG A 248 -32.01 -34.67 30.46
CA ARG A 248 -31.06 -35.24 29.50
C ARG A 248 -29.60 -35.02 29.90
N LEU A 249 -29.32 -34.18 30.90
CA LEU A 249 -27.95 -33.89 31.32
C LEU A 249 -27.15 -35.14 31.71
N PRO A 250 -27.69 -36.14 32.44
CA PRO A 250 -26.95 -37.36 32.76
C PRO A 250 -26.55 -38.20 31.53
N GLU A 251 -27.36 -38.15 30.46
CA GLU A 251 -27.03 -38.79 29.18
C GLU A 251 -25.84 -38.08 28.53
N PHE A 252 -25.90 -36.75 28.44
CA PHE A 252 -24.83 -35.93 27.87
C PHE A 252 -23.53 -36.00 28.67
N GLU A 253 -23.58 -36.02 30.00
CA GLU A 253 -22.40 -36.14 30.87
C GLU A 253 -21.66 -37.47 30.66
N LYS A 254 -22.39 -38.55 30.40
CA LYS A 254 -21.80 -39.85 30.06
C LYS A 254 -21.06 -39.78 28.72
N GLU A 255 -21.67 -39.18 27.70
CA GLU A 255 -21.04 -39.00 26.39
C GLU A 255 -19.82 -38.06 26.47
N VAL A 256 -19.88 -37.02 27.30
CA VAL A 256 -18.74 -36.14 27.60
C VAL A 256 -17.58 -36.93 28.22
N ALA A 257 -17.85 -37.90 29.09
CA ALA A 257 -16.80 -38.75 29.65
C ALA A 257 -16.11 -39.60 28.57
N GLU A 258 -16.87 -40.14 27.62
CA GLU A 258 -16.34 -40.88 26.46
C GLU A 258 -15.56 -39.96 25.51
N ALA A 259 -16.10 -38.78 25.19
CA ALA A 259 -15.46 -37.76 24.37
C ALA A 259 -14.13 -37.28 24.97
N LYS A 260 -14.06 -37.09 26.30
CA LYS A 260 -12.82 -36.72 27.01
C LYS A 260 -11.73 -37.80 26.88
N LEU A 261 -12.09 -39.09 26.82
CA LEU A 261 -11.14 -40.17 26.56
C LEU A 261 -10.62 -40.15 25.11
N ILE A 262 -11.49 -39.87 24.13
CA ILE A 262 -11.10 -39.73 22.72
C ILE A 262 -10.12 -38.55 22.54
N LEU A 263 -10.46 -37.38 23.09
CA LEU A 263 -9.59 -36.19 23.05
C LEU A 263 -8.24 -36.43 23.72
N LEU A 264 -8.21 -37.20 24.82
CA LEU A 264 -6.96 -37.61 25.45
C LEU A 264 -6.12 -38.50 24.51
N GLY A 265 -6.76 -39.41 23.77
CA GLY A 265 -6.12 -40.23 22.74
C GLY A 265 -5.49 -39.40 21.62
N TYR A 266 -6.24 -38.45 21.04
CA TYR A 266 -5.71 -37.54 20.02
C TYR A 266 -4.53 -36.72 20.53
N ARG A 267 -4.57 -36.31 21.79
CA ARG A 267 -3.47 -35.58 22.41
C ARG A 267 -2.21 -36.45 22.58
N GLN A 268 -2.37 -37.71 22.98
CA GLN A 268 -1.25 -38.66 23.06
C GLN A 268 -0.64 -38.93 21.68
N GLU A 269 -1.47 -39.16 20.67
CA GLU A 269 -1.02 -39.38 19.29
C GLU A 269 -0.31 -38.14 18.72
N ALA A 270 -0.87 -36.95 18.94
CA ALA A 270 -0.23 -35.69 18.56
C ALA A 270 1.11 -35.48 19.28
N ASP A 271 1.22 -35.86 20.56
CA ASP A 271 2.46 -35.80 21.32
C ASP A 271 3.51 -36.77 20.75
N GLU A 272 3.13 -37.99 20.36
CA GLU A 272 4.04 -38.95 19.70
C GLU A 272 4.53 -38.45 18.33
N ILE A 273 3.64 -37.85 17.53
CA ILE A 273 4.00 -37.25 16.24
C ILE A 273 4.91 -36.04 16.45
N TYR A 274 4.65 -35.22 17.47
CA TYR A 274 5.51 -34.12 17.86
C TYR A 274 6.93 -34.60 18.21
N GLU A 275 7.08 -35.66 19.01
CA GLU A 275 8.40 -36.21 19.35
C GLU A 275 9.15 -36.74 18.11
N LYS A 276 8.44 -37.33 17.15
CA LYS A 276 9.03 -37.73 15.86
C LYS A 276 9.55 -36.52 15.08
N ALA A 277 8.77 -35.44 15.03
CA ALA A 277 9.20 -34.22 14.36
C ALA A 277 10.38 -33.54 15.07
N LEU A 278 10.37 -33.52 16.41
CA LEU A 278 11.46 -32.97 17.23
C LEU A 278 12.76 -33.75 17.02
N ALA A 279 12.69 -35.07 16.86
CA ALA A 279 13.86 -35.89 16.56
C ALA A 279 14.51 -35.57 15.20
N LEU A 280 13.75 -34.94 14.28
CA LEU A 280 14.25 -34.47 12.98
C LEU A 280 14.84 -33.04 13.04
N ASP A 281 14.75 -32.34 14.16
CA ASP A 281 15.32 -31.00 14.33
C ASP A 281 16.84 -31.07 14.53
N ASN A 282 17.58 -31.10 13.43
CA ASN A 282 19.04 -31.04 13.38
C ASN A 282 19.57 -29.62 13.06
N GLY A 283 18.70 -28.61 12.99
CA GLY A 283 19.04 -27.25 12.55
C GLY A 283 18.98 -27.04 11.03
N GLU A 284 18.57 -28.03 10.25
CA GLU A 284 18.39 -27.96 8.80
C GLU A 284 16.91 -28.13 8.43
N PHE A 285 16.52 -27.59 7.26
CA PHE A 285 15.14 -27.70 6.77
C PHE A 285 14.75 -29.17 6.52
N SER A 286 13.60 -29.59 7.05
CA SER A 286 13.02 -30.92 6.83
C SER A 286 11.53 -30.82 6.50
N LEU A 287 11.17 -31.16 5.26
CA LEU A 287 9.76 -31.20 4.84
C LEU A 287 8.97 -32.27 5.62
N GLU A 288 9.61 -33.39 5.93
CA GLU A 288 9.02 -34.46 6.74
C GLU A 288 8.64 -33.95 8.13
N ALA A 289 9.54 -33.24 8.81
CA ALA A 289 9.27 -32.67 10.12
C ALA A 289 8.10 -31.67 10.10
N LEU A 290 8.03 -30.81 9.07
CA LEU A 290 6.94 -29.85 8.92
C LEU A 290 5.58 -30.54 8.68
N ASN A 291 5.56 -31.62 7.91
CA ASN A 291 4.33 -32.40 7.69
C ASN A 291 3.86 -33.09 8.97
N LEU A 292 4.78 -33.70 9.74
CA LEU A 292 4.48 -34.27 11.05
C LEU A 292 3.91 -33.20 12.00
N LEU A 293 4.50 -32.00 12.04
CA LEU A 293 4.02 -30.91 12.89
C LEU A 293 2.64 -30.40 12.49
N ARG A 294 2.32 -30.35 11.18
CA ARG A 294 0.96 -30.04 10.71
C ARG A 294 -0.03 -31.11 11.12
N GLU A 295 0.35 -32.38 11.05
CA GLU A 295 -0.49 -33.48 11.48
C GLU A 295 -0.76 -33.45 12.99
N ALA A 296 0.28 -33.25 13.81
CA ALA A 296 0.13 -33.07 15.26
C ALA A 296 -0.81 -31.90 15.61
N GLN A 297 -0.65 -30.76 14.94
CA GLN A 297 -1.52 -29.60 15.12
C GLN A 297 -2.97 -29.84 14.69
N ARG A 298 -3.18 -30.65 13.64
CA ARG A 298 -4.52 -31.02 13.17
C ARG A 298 -5.23 -31.95 14.17
N LEU A 299 -4.49 -32.86 14.81
CA LEU A 299 -5.04 -33.82 15.78
C LEU A 299 -5.33 -33.15 17.14
N ALA A 300 -4.37 -32.40 17.68
CA ALA A 300 -4.53 -31.67 18.93
C ALA A 300 -3.62 -30.43 18.94
N PRO A 301 -4.17 -29.22 18.72
CA PRO A 301 -3.39 -27.99 18.69
C PRO A 301 -2.58 -27.77 19.98
N SER A 302 -1.29 -27.43 19.85
CA SER A 302 -0.43 -27.11 21.00
C SER A 302 0.59 -26.02 20.69
N GLU A 303 0.89 -25.20 21.71
CA GLU A 303 1.90 -24.13 21.61
C GLU A 303 3.29 -24.67 21.26
N LYS A 304 3.67 -25.83 21.83
CA LYS A 304 4.97 -26.45 21.57
C LYS A 304 5.13 -26.89 20.11
N ALA A 305 4.08 -27.45 19.50
CA ALA A 305 4.10 -27.86 18.10
C ALA A 305 4.07 -26.64 17.17
N ALA A 306 3.31 -25.59 17.53
CA ALA A 306 3.30 -24.32 16.81
C ALA A 306 4.69 -23.68 16.78
N ALA A 307 5.32 -23.54 17.94
CA ALA A 307 6.64 -22.94 18.07
C ALA A 307 7.72 -23.74 17.34
N LEU A 308 7.66 -25.07 17.40
CA LEU A 308 8.60 -25.92 16.67
C LEU A 308 8.39 -25.83 15.15
N TYR A 309 7.13 -25.77 14.67
CA TYR A 309 6.83 -25.57 13.26
C TYR A 309 7.38 -24.23 12.77
N GLU A 310 7.13 -23.15 13.51
CA GLU A 310 7.64 -21.83 13.18
C GLU A 310 9.17 -21.84 13.10
N LYS A 311 9.84 -22.39 14.13
CA LYS A 311 11.29 -22.56 14.17
C LYS A 311 11.81 -23.33 12.96
N MET A 312 11.32 -24.54 12.71
CA MET A 312 11.83 -25.41 11.64
C MET A 312 11.48 -24.89 10.24
N SER A 313 10.37 -24.16 10.09
CA SER A 313 9.97 -23.57 8.81
C SER A 313 10.85 -22.38 8.40
N SER A 314 11.54 -21.78 9.38
CA SER A 314 12.51 -20.69 9.18
C SER A 314 13.91 -21.16 8.74
N TYR A 315 14.17 -22.48 8.80
CA TYR A 315 15.44 -23.02 8.35
C TYR A 315 15.58 -22.89 6.82
N VAL A 316 16.79 -22.54 6.41
CA VAL A 316 17.18 -22.41 5.00
C VAL A 316 17.13 -23.78 4.34
N GLN A 317 16.35 -23.90 3.26
CA GLN A 317 16.34 -25.09 2.43
C GLN A 317 17.50 -25.03 1.44
N THR A 318 18.18 -26.16 1.28
CA THR A 318 19.17 -26.35 0.22
C THR A 318 18.63 -27.39 -0.76
N LEU A 319 18.57 -27.04 -2.04
CA LEU A 319 18.09 -27.89 -3.14
C LEU A 319 19.26 -28.16 -4.10
N ALA A 320 19.74 -29.39 -4.16
CA ALA A 320 20.75 -29.81 -5.13
C ALA A 320 20.09 -30.21 -6.45
N VAL A 321 20.62 -29.70 -7.57
CA VAL A 321 20.15 -30.05 -8.92
C VAL A 321 21.28 -30.75 -9.68
N PRO A 322 21.08 -31.98 -10.20
CA PRO A 322 19.81 -32.70 -10.31
C PRO A 322 19.49 -33.67 -9.15
N ASP A 323 20.30 -33.72 -8.08
CA ASP A 323 20.24 -34.80 -7.08
C ASP A 323 18.94 -34.82 -6.25
N ASP A 324 18.48 -33.65 -5.78
CA ASP A 324 17.23 -33.51 -5.02
C ASP A 324 16.04 -33.21 -5.94
N VAL A 325 16.26 -32.39 -6.98
CA VAL A 325 15.24 -31.91 -7.92
C VAL A 325 15.80 -31.99 -9.34
N PRO A 326 15.07 -32.53 -10.33
CA PRO A 326 15.64 -32.86 -11.65
C PRO A 326 16.04 -31.65 -12.49
N THR A 327 15.38 -30.49 -12.32
CA THR A 327 15.64 -29.29 -13.12
C THR A 327 15.82 -28.05 -12.25
N LEU A 328 16.49 -27.03 -12.81
CA LEU A 328 16.67 -25.75 -12.13
C LEU A 328 15.35 -24.97 -12.04
N ALA A 329 14.50 -25.04 -13.08
CA ALA A 329 13.18 -24.43 -13.05
C ALA A 329 12.33 -24.94 -11.88
N GLU A 330 12.29 -26.26 -11.67
CA GLU A 330 11.52 -26.85 -10.58
C GLU A 330 12.10 -26.48 -9.20
N ALA A 331 13.44 -26.42 -9.08
CA ALA A 331 14.07 -25.97 -7.84
C ALA A 331 13.72 -24.51 -7.51
N LEU A 332 13.67 -23.63 -8.51
CA LEU A 332 13.31 -22.22 -8.32
C LEU A 332 11.82 -22.02 -8.00
N GLU A 333 10.94 -22.88 -8.50
CA GLU A 333 9.51 -22.86 -8.17
C GLU A 333 9.25 -23.26 -6.70
N GLN A 334 10.06 -24.18 -6.16
CA GLN A 334 9.98 -24.63 -4.77
C GLN A 334 10.68 -23.68 -3.78
N ALA A 335 11.71 -22.96 -4.24
CA ALA A 335 12.55 -22.13 -3.38
C ALA A 335 11.82 -20.92 -2.81
N ARG A 336 11.99 -20.68 -1.52
CA ARG A 336 11.52 -19.48 -0.81
C ARG A 336 12.67 -18.50 -0.63
N SER A 337 12.33 -17.27 -0.29
CA SER A 337 13.34 -16.25 0.02
C SER A 337 14.26 -16.73 1.15
N GLY A 338 15.57 -16.71 0.92
CA GLY A 338 16.60 -17.23 1.82
C GLY A 338 17.12 -18.63 1.45
N ASP A 339 16.41 -19.38 0.61
CA ASP A 339 16.79 -20.73 0.21
C ASP A 339 17.96 -20.73 -0.79
N LYS A 340 18.63 -21.88 -0.87
CA LYS A 340 19.80 -22.10 -1.74
C LYS A 340 19.52 -23.21 -2.74
N VAL A 341 19.90 -22.97 -3.99
CA VAL A 341 19.90 -23.95 -5.07
C VAL A 341 21.35 -24.20 -5.47
N ILE A 342 21.83 -25.42 -5.27
CA ILE A 342 23.20 -25.84 -5.61
C ILE A 342 23.15 -26.62 -6.91
N LEU A 343 23.91 -26.15 -7.90
CA LEU A 343 23.99 -26.76 -9.21
C LEU A 343 25.23 -27.65 -9.31
N SER A 344 25.02 -28.89 -9.73
CA SER A 344 26.10 -29.78 -10.16
C SER A 344 26.83 -29.24 -11.39
N GLU A 345 28.01 -29.79 -11.65
CA GLU A 345 28.73 -29.51 -12.90
C GLU A 345 27.92 -30.00 -14.10
N GLY A 346 27.71 -29.14 -15.10
CA GLY A 346 26.83 -29.46 -16.21
C GLY A 346 26.33 -28.24 -16.98
N LYS A 347 25.59 -28.52 -18.04
CA LYS A 347 24.92 -27.52 -18.87
C LYS A 347 23.42 -27.56 -18.62
N TYR A 348 22.84 -26.42 -18.28
CA TYR A 348 21.42 -26.22 -18.03
C TYR A 348 20.89 -25.26 -19.11
N SER A 349 19.99 -25.75 -19.97
CA SER A 349 19.59 -25.06 -21.21
C SER A 349 18.17 -24.48 -21.09
N GLU A 350 18.01 -23.44 -20.26
CA GLU A 350 16.70 -22.89 -19.90
C GLU A 350 16.77 -21.36 -19.71
N SER A 351 15.67 -20.65 -20.00
CA SER A 351 15.47 -19.25 -19.61
C SER A 351 14.64 -19.21 -18.33
N LEU A 352 15.18 -18.57 -17.29
CA LEU A 352 14.68 -18.75 -15.93
C LEU A 352 14.38 -17.43 -15.23
N LEU A 353 13.25 -17.41 -14.52
CA LEU A 353 12.92 -16.37 -13.55
C LEU A 353 13.50 -16.73 -12.19
N VAL A 354 14.34 -15.87 -11.63
CA VAL A 354 14.96 -16.06 -10.32
C VAL A 354 14.16 -15.28 -9.25
N PRO A 355 13.57 -15.96 -8.26
CA PRO A 355 12.83 -15.29 -7.20
C PRO A 355 13.72 -14.45 -6.27
N ALA A 356 13.14 -13.39 -5.69
CA ALA A 356 13.84 -12.52 -4.76
C ALA A 356 14.35 -13.27 -3.51
N GLY A 357 15.63 -13.11 -3.20
CA GLY A 357 16.29 -13.67 -2.02
C GLY A 357 16.73 -15.13 -2.16
N VAL A 358 16.59 -15.75 -3.33
CA VAL A 358 17.11 -17.10 -3.60
C VAL A 358 18.59 -17.02 -4.01
N SER A 359 19.41 -17.95 -3.51
CA SER A 359 20.82 -18.12 -3.92
C SER A 359 20.95 -19.26 -4.92
N ILE A 360 21.57 -19.03 -6.07
CA ILE A 360 21.96 -20.07 -7.03
C ILE A 360 23.48 -20.15 -7.04
N GLU A 361 24.01 -21.32 -6.68
CA GLU A 361 25.44 -21.56 -6.50
C GLU A 361 25.92 -22.67 -7.44
N GLY A 362 27.00 -22.42 -8.16
CA GLY A 362 27.65 -23.39 -9.02
C GLY A 362 29.18 -23.23 -9.01
N VAL A 363 29.83 -23.82 -10.01
CA VAL A 363 31.29 -23.72 -10.18
C VAL A 363 31.63 -23.04 -11.49
N LYS A 364 32.31 -21.87 -11.43
CA LYS A 364 32.62 -21.05 -12.61
C LYS A 364 33.39 -21.89 -13.63
N GLY A 365 32.93 -21.90 -14.88
CA GLY A 365 33.51 -22.67 -15.98
C GLY A 365 33.06 -24.13 -16.06
N LYS A 366 32.30 -24.63 -15.07
CA LYS A 366 31.79 -26.00 -15.04
C LYS A 366 30.27 -26.08 -14.97
N THR A 367 29.63 -25.12 -14.29
CA THR A 367 28.18 -24.96 -14.25
C THR A 367 27.79 -23.89 -15.28
N ILE A 368 27.21 -24.33 -16.40
CA ILE A 368 26.88 -23.49 -17.55
C ILE A 368 25.36 -23.35 -17.66
N LEU A 369 24.87 -22.14 -17.44
CA LEU A 369 23.49 -21.74 -17.75
C LEU A 369 23.48 -21.13 -19.15
N GLU A 370 22.64 -21.67 -20.04
CA GLU A 370 22.62 -21.29 -21.44
C GLU A 370 21.19 -21.24 -21.98
N THR A 371 20.89 -20.29 -22.85
CA THR A 371 19.63 -20.28 -23.62
C THR A 371 19.90 -19.77 -25.03
N SER A 372 19.01 -20.04 -25.99
CA SER A 372 19.15 -19.46 -27.33
C SER A 372 19.04 -17.93 -27.29
N SER A 373 19.88 -17.23 -28.06
CA SER A 373 19.83 -15.77 -28.14
C SER A 373 18.48 -15.21 -28.60
N ASP A 374 17.67 -16.03 -29.28
CA ASP A 374 16.35 -15.67 -29.79
C ASP A 374 15.21 -16.07 -28.84
N GLU A 375 15.49 -16.84 -27.78
CA GLU A 375 14.48 -17.31 -26.82
C GLU A 375 14.25 -16.33 -25.67
N GLY A 376 15.30 -15.66 -25.19
CA GLY A 376 15.20 -14.76 -24.05
C GLY A 376 16.53 -14.52 -23.34
N SER A 377 16.46 -13.83 -22.20
CA SER A 377 17.56 -13.79 -21.23
C SER A 377 17.74 -15.16 -20.58
N VAL A 378 18.99 -15.53 -20.24
CA VAL A 378 19.24 -16.77 -19.49
C VAL A 378 18.63 -16.67 -18.10
N LEU A 379 18.87 -15.55 -17.42
CA LEU A 379 18.32 -15.27 -16.11
C LEU A 379 17.59 -13.93 -16.11
N VAL A 380 16.38 -13.94 -15.56
CA VAL A 380 15.59 -12.74 -15.27
C VAL A 380 15.39 -12.68 -13.75
N VAL A 381 15.92 -11.64 -13.11
CA VAL A 381 15.68 -11.37 -11.69
C VAL A 381 14.62 -10.27 -11.60
N SER A 382 13.46 -10.60 -11.04
CA SER A 382 12.39 -9.63 -10.82
C SER A 382 11.72 -9.82 -9.46
N GLY A 383 11.02 -8.80 -9.00
CA GLY A 383 10.29 -8.81 -7.73
C GLY A 383 10.99 -8.06 -6.59
N LYS A 384 10.17 -7.64 -5.62
CA LYS A 384 10.63 -6.88 -4.45
C LYS A 384 11.02 -7.83 -3.34
N GLY A 385 12.17 -7.60 -2.71
CA GLY A 385 12.62 -8.40 -1.56
C GLY A 385 14.12 -8.32 -1.35
N ALA A 386 14.64 -9.33 -0.65
CA ALA A 386 16.08 -9.55 -0.49
C ALA A 386 16.76 -9.80 -1.85
N PRO A 387 18.06 -9.50 -1.99
CA PRO A 387 18.76 -9.70 -3.25
C PRO A 387 18.86 -11.19 -3.61
N ALA A 388 18.55 -11.53 -4.86
CA ALA A 388 18.91 -12.84 -5.41
C ALA A 388 20.43 -12.93 -5.54
N ARG A 389 21.03 -14.09 -5.22
CA ARG A 389 22.49 -14.28 -5.28
C ARG A 389 22.83 -15.27 -6.37
N LEU A 390 23.73 -14.89 -7.26
CA LEU A 390 24.23 -15.71 -8.37
C LEU A 390 25.72 -15.90 -8.16
N VAL A 391 26.15 -17.12 -7.81
CA VAL A 391 27.51 -17.37 -7.35
C VAL A 391 28.18 -18.46 -8.18
N GLY A 392 29.35 -18.15 -8.73
CA GLY A 392 30.16 -19.18 -9.41
C GLY A 392 29.52 -19.73 -10.68
N LEU A 393 28.71 -18.96 -11.40
CA LEU A 393 28.00 -19.42 -12.59
C LEU A 393 28.72 -18.98 -13.88
N THR A 394 28.67 -19.82 -14.92
CA THR A 394 28.93 -19.38 -16.30
C THR A 394 27.58 -19.24 -17.01
N ILE A 395 27.23 -18.02 -17.41
CA ILE A 395 25.93 -17.65 -17.96
C ILE A 395 26.15 -17.09 -19.37
N ARG A 396 25.49 -17.65 -20.38
CA ARG A 396 25.71 -17.24 -21.77
C ARG A 396 24.53 -17.49 -22.71
N HIS A 397 24.46 -16.77 -23.82
CA HIS A 397 23.61 -17.20 -24.92
C HIS A 397 24.29 -18.25 -25.78
N SER A 398 23.46 -19.03 -26.46
CA SER A 398 23.84 -19.85 -27.60
C SER A 398 23.36 -19.17 -28.88
N GLY A 399 24.20 -19.18 -29.92
CA GLY A 399 23.91 -18.49 -31.17
C GLY A 399 24.26 -17.01 -31.18
N VAL A 400 23.97 -16.35 -32.30
CA VAL A 400 24.20 -14.93 -32.53
C VAL A 400 22.92 -14.34 -33.09
N SER A 401 22.49 -13.20 -32.54
CA SER A 401 21.35 -12.44 -33.05
C SER A 401 21.79 -11.07 -33.53
N ASN A 402 21.34 -10.70 -34.73
CA ASN A 402 21.53 -9.38 -35.35
C ASN A 402 20.23 -8.57 -35.37
N ALA A 403 19.24 -8.96 -34.56
CA ALA A 403 18.02 -8.19 -34.42
C ALA A 403 18.31 -6.81 -33.79
N ASP A 404 17.45 -5.83 -34.10
CA ASP A 404 17.55 -4.48 -33.52
C ASP A 404 17.26 -4.49 -32.01
N GLU A 405 16.42 -5.41 -31.54
CA GLU A 405 16.15 -5.66 -30.13
C GLU A 405 16.67 -7.05 -29.75
N ARG A 406 17.50 -7.11 -28.70
CA ARG A 406 18.19 -8.33 -28.29
C ARG A 406 18.14 -8.47 -26.78
N PHE A 407 17.96 -9.70 -26.31
CA PHE A 407 17.94 -9.98 -24.88
C PHE A 407 19.35 -9.82 -24.27
N PRO A 408 19.45 -9.25 -23.06
CA PRO A 408 20.65 -9.36 -22.27
C PRO A 408 20.81 -10.78 -21.73
N VAL A 409 22.03 -11.21 -21.39
CA VAL A 409 22.26 -12.55 -20.79
C VAL A 409 21.62 -12.63 -19.39
N VAL A 410 21.82 -11.59 -18.58
CA VAL A 410 21.21 -11.43 -17.27
C VAL A 410 20.42 -10.13 -17.24
N LEU A 411 19.11 -10.23 -17.00
CA LEU A 411 18.22 -9.09 -16.82
C LEU A 411 17.87 -8.94 -15.34
N ILE A 412 18.09 -7.77 -14.76
CA ILE A 412 17.60 -7.39 -13.44
C ILE A 412 16.61 -6.24 -13.60
N GLN A 413 15.35 -6.48 -13.25
CA GLN A 413 14.25 -5.54 -13.48
C GLN A 413 13.45 -5.31 -12.20
N GLY A 414 13.45 -4.08 -11.69
CA GLY A 414 12.73 -3.71 -10.46
C GLY A 414 13.07 -4.57 -9.23
N ALA A 415 14.28 -5.11 -9.20
CA ALA A 415 14.73 -6.11 -8.23
C ALA A 415 16.17 -5.87 -7.75
N GLN A 416 16.62 -6.68 -6.80
CA GLN A 416 17.99 -6.64 -6.30
C GLN A 416 18.71 -7.94 -6.62
N ALA A 417 19.95 -7.86 -7.10
CA ALA A 417 20.78 -9.02 -7.40
C ALA A 417 22.24 -8.82 -6.98
N VAL A 418 22.90 -9.93 -6.67
CA VAL A 418 24.35 -10.01 -6.44
C VAL A 418 24.94 -11.06 -7.37
N LEU A 419 25.88 -10.67 -8.22
CA LEU A 419 26.68 -11.57 -9.05
C LEU A 419 28.08 -11.66 -8.44
N GLU A 420 28.46 -12.86 -8.01
CA GLU A 420 29.73 -13.11 -7.34
C GLU A 420 30.51 -14.23 -8.04
N ASN A 421 31.75 -13.94 -8.45
CA ASN A 421 32.63 -14.93 -9.10
C ASN A 421 31.99 -15.60 -10.33
N CYS A 422 31.23 -14.85 -11.12
CA CYS A 422 30.55 -15.36 -12.31
C CYS A 422 31.36 -15.10 -13.60
N GLU A 423 30.96 -15.78 -14.67
CA GLU A 423 31.25 -15.42 -16.06
C GLU A 423 29.94 -15.15 -16.79
N VAL A 424 29.77 -13.96 -17.34
CA VAL A 424 28.69 -13.61 -18.26
C VAL A 424 29.31 -13.44 -19.64
N SER A 425 28.92 -14.25 -20.61
CA SER A 425 29.59 -14.27 -21.90
C SER A 425 28.67 -14.49 -23.09
N TYR A 426 29.16 -14.13 -24.28
CA TYR A 426 28.51 -14.41 -25.56
C TYR A 426 27.05 -13.91 -25.62
N GLY A 427 26.75 -12.81 -24.95
CA GLY A 427 25.44 -12.19 -25.03
C GLY A 427 25.19 -11.65 -26.44
N ALA A 428 24.05 -11.96 -27.02
CA ALA A 428 23.66 -11.33 -28.28
C ALA A 428 23.38 -9.82 -28.09
N GLY A 429 22.70 -9.44 -27.01
CA GLY A 429 22.55 -8.05 -26.56
C GLY A 429 23.62 -7.66 -25.52
N HIS A 430 23.18 -7.06 -24.41
CA HIS A 430 24.06 -6.73 -23.28
C HIS A 430 24.47 -8.00 -22.50
N GLY A 431 25.59 -7.94 -21.77
CA GLY A 431 25.92 -8.97 -20.79
C GLY A 431 24.94 -8.94 -19.61
N VAL A 432 24.93 -7.82 -18.89
CA VAL A 432 24.04 -7.57 -17.75
C VAL A 432 23.25 -6.29 -18.00
N ALA A 433 21.93 -6.33 -17.86
CA ALA A 433 21.07 -5.14 -17.91
C ALA A 433 20.38 -4.92 -16.56
N VAL A 434 20.47 -3.69 -16.05
CA VAL A 434 19.88 -3.25 -14.77
C VAL A 434 18.88 -2.13 -15.06
N ILE A 435 17.59 -2.43 -14.92
CA ILE A 435 16.51 -1.55 -15.38
C ILE A 435 15.38 -1.40 -14.34
N ASP A 436 14.47 -0.44 -14.59
CA ASP A 436 13.24 -0.23 -13.81
C ASP A 436 13.45 -0.06 -12.30
N GLY A 437 14.49 0.66 -11.90
CA GLY A 437 14.80 0.89 -10.49
C GLY A 437 15.50 -0.28 -9.80
N ALA A 438 16.07 -1.21 -10.59
CA ALA A 438 16.82 -2.35 -10.07
C ALA A 438 18.17 -1.95 -9.46
N ARG A 439 18.69 -2.79 -8.57
CA ARG A 439 20.05 -2.65 -8.01
C ARG A 439 20.85 -3.94 -8.20
N CYS A 440 22.05 -3.83 -8.75
CA CYS A 440 22.92 -4.98 -8.98
C CYS A 440 24.32 -4.75 -8.41
N GLU A 441 24.80 -5.67 -7.57
CA GLU A 441 26.19 -5.72 -7.13
C GLU A 441 26.93 -6.80 -7.91
N ILE A 442 28.05 -6.44 -8.54
CA ILE A 442 28.83 -7.32 -9.41
C ILE A 442 30.26 -7.37 -8.84
N THR A 443 30.63 -8.51 -8.27
CA THR A 443 31.92 -8.70 -7.58
C THR A 443 32.69 -9.86 -8.19
N SER A 444 33.98 -9.65 -8.45
CA SER A 444 34.88 -10.69 -9.00
C SER A 444 34.34 -11.38 -10.26
N THR A 445 33.56 -10.67 -11.07
CA THR A 445 32.82 -11.24 -12.20
C THR A 445 33.45 -10.80 -13.52
N GLU A 446 33.41 -11.69 -14.51
CA GLU A 446 33.92 -11.45 -15.86
C GLU A 446 32.75 -11.35 -16.84
N ILE A 447 32.68 -10.25 -17.58
CA ILE A 447 31.62 -9.95 -18.55
C ILE A 447 32.28 -9.71 -19.90
N LYS A 448 32.10 -10.63 -20.85
CA LYS A 448 32.90 -10.63 -22.09
C LYS A 448 32.17 -11.03 -23.36
N GLY A 449 32.62 -10.48 -24.48
CA GLY A 449 32.18 -10.92 -25.80
C GLY A 449 30.68 -10.72 -26.04
N CYS A 450 30.07 -9.70 -25.45
CA CYS A 450 28.67 -9.38 -25.66
C CYS A 450 28.49 -8.49 -26.91
N GLY A 451 27.36 -8.63 -27.61
CA GLY A 451 27.06 -7.95 -28.86
C GLY A 451 26.64 -6.49 -28.71
N TRP A 452 26.30 -6.06 -27.49
CA TRP A 452 26.22 -4.66 -27.08
C TRP A 452 27.19 -4.40 -25.93
N ASP A 453 26.72 -3.77 -24.86
CA ASP A 453 27.55 -3.40 -23.72
C ASP A 453 27.80 -4.59 -22.80
N GLY A 454 28.91 -4.56 -22.08
CA GLY A 454 29.12 -5.49 -20.97
C GLY A 454 28.01 -5.32 -19.92
N VAL A 455 27.88 -4.10 -19.38
CA VAL A 455 26.84 -3.74 -18.41
C VAL A 455 26.07 -2.51 -18.88
N ALA A 456 24.74 -2.63 -18.94
CA ALA A 456 23.82 -1.53 -19.22
C ALA A 456 23.00 -1.21 -17.97
N VAL A 457 22.92 0.08 -17.61
CA VAL A 457 22.15 0.57 -16.46
C VAL A 457 21.28 1.73 -16.91
N THR A 458 19.96 1.59 -16.80
CA THR A 458 19.02 2.61 -17.28
C THR A 458 17.80 2.77 -16.40
N GLY A 459 17.25 3.98 -16.38
CA GLY A 459 16.02 4.32 -15.68
C GLY A 459 16.27 4.89 -14.28
N GLU A 460 15.32 5.71 -13.84
CA GLU A 460 15.37 6.35 -12.53
C GLU A 460 15.39 5.30 -11.40
N GLY A 461 16.35 5.45 -10.49
CA GLY A 461 16.54 4.54 -9.37
C GLY A 461 17.38 3.30 -9.69
N SER A 462 17.70 3.03 -10.96
CA SER A 462 18.56 1.90 -11.33
C SER A 462 20.01 2.14 -10.92
N GLU A 463 20.66 1.12 -10.35
CA GLU A 463 22.01 1.25 -9.80
C GLU A 463 22.85 -0.02 -10.02
N ALA A 464 24.09 0.14 -10.51
CA ALA A 464 25.05 -0.95 -10.55
C ALA A 464 26.34 -0.61 -9.79
N ILE A 465 26.81 -1.56 -8.99
CA ILE A 465 28.07 -1.46 -8.25
C ILE A 465 29.00 -2.56 -8.73
N LEU A 466 30.12 -2.19 -9.33
CA LEU A 466 31.10 -3.12 -9.89
C LEU A 466 32.39 -3.06 -9.07
N GLN A 467 32.77 -4.19 -8.48
CA GLN A 467 33.99 -4.34 -7.69
C GLN A 467 34.83 -5.50 -8.22
N GLU A 468 36.13 -5.27 -8.41
CA GLU A 468 37.10 -6.33 -8.77
C GLU A 468 36.69 -7.14 -10.01
N SER A 469 35.95 -6.50 -10.93
CA SER A 469 35.29 -7.14 -12.06
C SER A 469 35.93 -6.72 -13.39
N ARG A 470 35.60 -7.45 -14.46
CA ARG A 470 36.19 -7.23 -15.80
C ARG A 470 35.11 -7.16 -16.86
N CYS A 471 35.06 -6.07 -17.62
CA CYS A 471 34.25 -5.93 -18.84
C CYS A 471 35.18 -5.88 -20.05
N THR A 472 35.22 -6.95 -20.84
CA THR A 472 36.23 -7.10 -21.89
C THR A 472 35.69 -7.56 -23.24
N ALA A 473 36.20 -6.99 -24.33
CA ALA A 473 35.87 -7.41 -25.69
C ALA A 473 34.36 -7.42 -25.99
N ASN A 474 33.59 -6.51 -25.39
CA ASN A 474 32.20 -6.28 -25.76
C ASN A 474 32.15 -5.38 -27.01
N LEU A 475 31.19 -5.62 -27.89
CA LEU A 475 31.15 -4.95 -29.19
C LEU A 475 30.86 -3.45 -29.06
N HIS A 476 30.09 -3.05 -28.04
CA HIS A 476 29.84 -1.65 -27.72
C HIS A 476 30.69 -1.21 -26.51
N HIS A 477 30.06 -0.74 -25.44
CA HIS A 477 30.73 -0.21 -24.27
C HIS A 477 31.10 -1.31 -23.27
N GLY A 478 32.08 -1.05 -22.42
CA GLY A 478 32.30 -1.92 -21.26
C GLY A 478 31.20 -1.74 -20.21
N LEU A 479 30.79 -0.49 -19.98
CA LEU A 479 29.63 -0.10 -19.17
C LEU A 479 28.96 1.13 -19.79
N ASP A 480 27.63 1.13 -19.84
CA ASP A 480 26.80 2.28 -20.22
C ASP A 480 25.75 2.57 -19.15
N ALA A 481 25.64 3.84 -18.73
CA ALA A 481 24.69 4.31 -17.74
C ALA A 481 23.97 5.58 -18.21
N TRP A 482 22.63 5.49 -18.35
CA TRP A 482 21.80 6.59 -18.86
C TRP A 482 20.43 6.68 -18.17
N ASP A 483 19.64 7.68 -18.57
CA ASP A 483 18.24 7.88 -18.12
C ASP A 483 18.02 7.83 -16.60
N GLY A 484 18.90 8.49 -15.84
CA GLY A 484 18.77 8.58 -14.38
C GLY A 484 19.39 7.42 -13.59
N ALA A 485 20.13 6.52 -14.25
CA ALA A 485 20.90 5.47 -13.61
C ALA A 485 22.10 5.98 -12.80
N ARG A 486 22.53 5.22 -11.79
CA ARG A 486 23.78 5.44 -11.05
C ARG A 486 24.73 4.27 -11.18
N VAL A 487 26.03 4.55 -11.19
CA VAL A 487 27.05 3.50 -11.12
C VAL A 487 28.17 3.82 -10.16
N TRP A 488 28.70 2.79 -9.50
CA TRP A 488 29.96 2.85 -8.75
C TRP A 488 30.88 1.73 -9.20
N VAL A 489 31.99 2.10 -9.83
CA VAL A 489 33.01 1.21 -10.33
C VAL A 489 34.26 1.35 -9.47
N GLN A 490 34.75 0.24 -8.94
CA GLN A 490 35.94 0.21 -8.09
C GLN A 490 36.84 -0.99 -8.41
N ARG A 491 38.16 -0.79 -8.46
CA ARG A 491 39.17 -1.86 -8.66
C ARG A 491 38.85 -2.78 -9.85
N SER A 492 38.21 -2.25 -10.89
CA SER A 492 37.70 -3.03 -12.02
C SER A 492 38.46 -2.74 -13.30
N ARG A 493 38.25 -3.55 -14.34
CA ARG A 493 38.94 -3.43 -15.63
C ARG A 493 37.97 -3.36 -16.80
N PHE A 494 38.15 -2.37 -17.68
CA PHE A 494 37.36 -2.17 -18.90
C PHE A 494 38.33 -2.16 -20.09
N GLN A 495 38.36 -3.26 -20.85
CA GLN A 495 39.44 -3.53 -21.79
C GLN A 495 38.96 -4.01 -23.16
N ASP A 496 39.57 -3.49 -24.22
CA ASP A 496 39.34 -3.95 -25.60
C ASP A 496 37.87 -3.91 -26.03
N ASN A 497 37.05 -3.01 -25.47
CA ASN A 497 35.66 -2.85 -25.90
C ASN A 497 35.58 -2.04 -27.20
N GLY A 498 34.57 -2.34 -28.03
CA GLY A 498 34.45 -1.85 -29.40
C GLY A 498 34.03 -0.38 -29.52
N LEU A 499 33.54 0.23 -28.45
CA LEU A 499 33.30 1.67 -28.32
C LEU A 499 34.07 2.25 -27.12
N THR A 500 33.39 2.99 -26.25
CA THR A 500 33.96 3.59 -25.04
C THR A 500 34.07 2.56 -23.90
N GLY A 501 35.11 2.66 -23.05
CA GLY A 501 35.26 1.79 -21.88
C GLY A 501 34.11 1.94 -20.88
N ILE A 502 33.85 3.16 -20.43
CA ILE A 502 32.75 3.54 -19.52
C ILE A 502 32.04 4.78 -20.06
N PHE A 503 30.74 4.67 -20.35
CA PHE A 503 29.91 5.75 -20.88
C PHE A 503 28.86 6.19 -19.84
N LEU A 504 28.88 7.47 -19.46
CA LEU A 504 28.03 8.03 -18.40
C LEU A 504 27.22 9.21 -18.93
N THR A 505 25.91 9.06 -19.04
CA THR A 505 24.99 10.07 -19.58
C THR A 505 23.76 10.31 -18.70
N SER A 506 23.80 9.89 -17.44
CA SER A 506 22.72 10.05 -16.46
C SER A 506 22.61 11.46 -15.87
N SER A 507 21.74 12.29 -16.44
CA SER A 507 21.49 13.67 -15.98
C SER A 507 21.19 13.77 -14.47
N GLY A 508 21.94 14.63 -13.78
CA GLY A 508 21.76 14.92 -12.35
C GLY A 508 22.16 13.79 -11.40
N LYS A 509 22.75 12.71 -11.89
CA LYS A 509 23.17 11.55 -11.08
C LYS A 509 24.67 11.56 -10.84
N GLU A 510 25.06 11.13 -9.64
CA GLU A 510 26.46 10.91 -9.31
C GLU A 510 26.89 9.50 -9.74
N CYS A 511 27.94 9.43 -10.56
CA CYS A 511 28.56 8.20 -11.02
C CYS A 511 30.04 8.21 -10.66
N ARG A 512 30.54 7.10 -10.08
CA ARG A 512 31.89 7.00 -9.53
C ARG A 512 32.71 5.97 -10.27
N VAL A 513 33.93 6.33 -10.66
CA VAL A 513 34.93 5.42 -11.24
C VAL A 513 36.24 5.60 -10.48
N GLU A 514 36.63 4.56 -9.74
CA GLU A 514 37.71 4.63 -8.77
C GLU A 514 38.72 3.48 -8.89
N SER A 515 40.02 3.79 -8.80
CA SER A 515 41.08 2.78 -8.68
C SER A 515 41.01 1.67 -9.74
N SER A 516 40.54 1.99 -10.94
CA SER A 516 40.21 1.04 -12.00
C SER A 516 41.12 1.24 -13.21
N SER A 517 41.15 0.25 -14.10
CA SER A 517 41.92 0.29 -15.34
C SER A 517 41.01 0.29 -16.58
N ILE A 518 41.11 1.32 -17.40
CA ILE A 518 40.30 1.52 -18.59
C ILE A 518 41.24 1.59 -19.80
N GLU A 519 41.36 0.49 -20.52
CA GLU A 519 42.47 0.27 -21.45
C GLU A 519 42.02 -0.18 -22.84
N ARG A 520 42.71 0.29 -23.88
CA ARG A 520 42.60 -0.25 -25.25
C ARG A 520 41.18 -0.33 -25.81
N ASN A 521 40.28 0.54 -25.35
CA ASN A 521 38.96 0.66 -25.95
C ASN A 521 39.08 1.42 -27.27
N ARG A 522 38.22 1.08 -28.24
CA ARG A 522 38.32 1.59 -29.61
C ARG A 522 37.91 3.06 -29.76
N GLU A 523 37.26 3.62 -28.74
CA GLU A 523 36.97 5.05 -28.67
C GLU A 523 37.71 5.70 -27.49
N VAL A 524 36.95 6.28 -26.56
CA VAL A 524 37.45 6.96 -25.37
C VAL A 524 37.47 5.99 -24.20
N GLY A 525 38.36 6.18 -23.23
CA GLY A 525 38.32 5.43 -21.99
C GLY A 525 37.03 5.70 -21.21
N ILE A 526 36.82 6.94 -20.77
CA ILE A 526 35.66 7.37 -19.99
C ILE A 526 35.00 8.58 -20.66
N VAL A 527 33.69 8.50 -20.87
CA VAL A 527 32.89 9.63 -21.35
C VAL A 527 31.88 10.04 -20.28
N ALA A 528 31.80 11.34 -20.01
CA ALA A 528 30.81 11.97 -19.12
C ALA A 528 30.03 13.05 -19.87
N SER A 529 28.72 12.87 -20.02
CA SER A 529 27.87 13.73 -20.87
C SER A 529 26.50 13.98 -20.22
N SER A 530 25.71 14.80 -20.90
CA SER A 530 24.25 14.91 -20.68
C SER A 530 23.83 15.21 -19.24
N GLY A 531 24.61 15.99 -18.50
CA GLY A 531 24.24 16.45 -17.16
C GLY A 531 24.69 15.57 -16.00
N VAL A 532 25.50 14.53 -16.26
CA VAL A 532 25.99 13.62 -15.20
C VAL A 532 26.96 14.32 -14.25
N HIS A 533 26.98 13.90 -12.98
CA HIS A 533 28.03 14.25 -12.02
C HIS A 533 29.04 13.08 -11.94
N ALA A 534 30.15 13.20 -12.67
CA ALA A 534 31.15 12.15 -12.76
C ALA A 534 32.31 12.39 -11.79
N LEU A 535 32.58 11.40 -10.94
CA LEU A 535 33.74 11.34 -10.03
C LEU A 535 34.73 10.31 -10.57
N VAL A 536 35.86 10.78 -11.11
CA VAL A 536 36.89 9.95 -11.74
C VAL A 536 38.17 10.04 -10.93
N ASN A 537 38.48 9.02 -10.13
CA ASN A 537 39.55 9.09 -9.13
C ASN A 537 40.53 7.90 -9.19
N GLY A 538 41.84 8.17 -9.27
CA GLY A 538 42.86 7.13 -9.07
C GLY A 538 42.90 6.05 -10.16
N ASN A 539 42.44 6.33 -11.38
CA ASN A 539 42.35 5.35 -12.45
C ASN A 539 43.58 5.34 -13.36
N LEU A 540 43.86 4.18 -13.96
CA LEU A 540 44.74 4.06 -15.12
C LEU A 540 43.88 4.07 -16.39
N ILE A 541 44.08 5.06 -17.26
CA ILE A 541 43.30 5.25 -18.48
C ILE A 541 44.28 5.29 -19.65
N SER A 542 44.46 4.16 -20.33
CA SER A 542 45.62 3.96 -21.20
C SER A 542 45.35 3.25 -22.52
N GLY A 543 46.00 3.69 -23.59
CA GLY A 543 45.96 2.96 -24.87
C GLY A 543 44.60 3.00 -25.58
N ASN A 544 43.67 3.87 -25.17
CA ASN A 544 42.38 4.01 -25.84
C ASN A 544 42.59 4.76 -27.18
N MET A 545 41.94 4.28 -28.24
CA MET A 545 42.27 4.67 -29.60
C MET A 545 41.95 6.15 -29.91
N LEU A 546 40.95 6.75 -29.25
CA LEU A 546 40.65 8.17 -29.41
C LEU A 546 41.14 8.98 -28.20
N GLY A 547 40.67 8.73 -26.99
CA GLY A 547 41.01 9.60 -25.86
C GLY A 547 40.93 8.92 -24.51
N GLY A 548 41.48 9.57 -23.49
CA GLY A 548 41.42 9.06 -22.12
C GLY A 548 40.05 9.36 -21.49
N VAL A 549 39.81 10.63 -21.17
CA VAL A 549 38.58 11.13 -20.56
C VAL A 549 38.00 12.24 -21.41
N PHE A 550 36.71 12.16 -21.74
CA PHE A 550 35.98 13.17 -22.50
C PHE A 550 34.72 13.59 -21.74
N ALA A 551 34.68 14.85 -21.30
CA ALA A 551 33.51 15.44 -20.65
C ALA A 551 32.91 16.54 -21.52
N GLN A 552 31.61 16.47 -21.77
CA GLN A 552 30.87 17.44 -22.57
C GLN A 552 29.44 17.69 -22.07
N ASP A 553 28.71 18.55 -22.79
CA ASP A 553 27.34 19.01 -22.53
C ASP A 553 27.15 19.90 -21.30
N LYS A 554 26.15 20.77 -21.43
CA LYS A 554 25.72 21.67 -20.37
C LYS A 554 25.15 20.87 -19.19
N GLY A 555 25.56 21.26 -17.99
CA GLY A 555 25.07 20.67 -16.74
C GLY A 555 25.87 19.46 -16.28
N THR A 556 26.74 18.91 -17.14
CA THR A 556 27.70 17.89 -16.74
C THR A 556 28.69 18.48 -15.74
N LYS A 557 28.99 17.72 -14.69
CA LYS A 557 29.97 18.06 -13.67
C LYS A 557 31.06 17.00 -13.63
N LEU A 558 32.31 17.44 -13.59
CA LEU A 558 33.46 16.55 -13.53
C LEU A 558 34.35 16.88 -12.34
N THR A 559 34.61 15.87 -11.52
CA THR A 559 35.72 15.83 -10.56
C THR A 559 36.69 14.76 -11.05
N VAL A 560 37.91 15.16 -11.38
CA VAL A 560 38.95 14.27 -11.90
C VAL A 560 40.20 14.39 -11.03
N THR A 561 40.58 13.34 -10.30
CA THR A 561 41.67 13.40 -9.34
C THR A 561 42.59 12.18 -9.37
N SER A 562 43.89 12.37 -9.21
CA SER A 562 44.88 11.26 -9.05
C SER A 562 44.91 10.24 -10.20
N ASN A 563 44.47 10.58 -11.41
CA ASN A 563 44.43 9.64 -12.54
C ASN A 563 45.75 9.63 -13.33
N THR A 564 46.11 8.47 -13.87
CA THR A 564 47.17 8.31 -14.87
C THR A 564 46.53 8.09 -16.24
N ILE A 565 46.69 9.06 -17.13
CA ILE A 565 46.03 9.12 -18.44
C ILE A 565 47.11 9.15 -19.54
N GLU A 566 47.41 7.99 -20.11
CA GLU A 566 48.58 7.87 -20.99
C GLU A 566 48.34 7.09 -22.29
N LYS A 567 49.15 7.35 -23.32
CA LYS A 567 49.16 6.54 -24.55
C LYS A 567 47.82 6.46 -25.27
N ASN A 568 46.95 7.47 -25.12
CA ASN A 568 45.69 7.56 -25.86
C ASN A 568 45.87 8.32 -27.19
N GLY A 569 45.09 7.99 -28.22
CA GLY A 569 45.40 8.35 -29.62
C GLY A 569 45.15 9.80 -30.06
N GLU A 570 44.38 10.60 -29.32
CA GLU A 570 44.14 12.01 -29.64
C GLU A 570 44.30 12.92 -28.43
N VAL A 571 43.50 12.75 -27.39
CA VAL A 571 43.60 13.61 -26.20
C VAL A 571 43.51 12.81 -24.92
N GLY A 572 44.39 13.09 -23.96
CA GLY A 572 44.33 12.49 -22.63
C GLY A 572 43.06 12.89 -21.89
N LEU A 573 42.93 14.17 -21.52
CA LEU A 573 41.74 14.71 -20.84
C LEU A 573 41.13 15.87 -21.61
N VAL A 574 39.86 15.78 -21.98
CA VAL A 574 39.08 16.84 -22.62
C VAL A 574 37.91 17.25 -21.73
N VAL A 575 37.75 18.55 -21.54
CA VAL A 575 36.60 19.13 -20.84
C VAL A 575 36.08 20.29 -21.67
N THR A 576 34.87 20.20 -22.22
CA THR A 576 34.31 21.29 -23.04
C THR A 576 33.90 22.49 -22.18
N LYS A 577 33.72 23.64 -22.83
CA LYS A 577 33.34 24.90 -22.18
C LYS A 577 32.01 24.87 -21.42
N ASP A 578 31.15 23.91 -21.73
CA ASP A 578 29.81 23.79 -21.14
C ASP A 578 29.78 22.89 -19.89
N VAL A 579 30.91 22.23 -19.58
CA VAL A 579 31.08 21.37 -18.40
C VAL A 579 31.56 22.17 -17.20
N LEU A 580 30.97 21.90 -16.03
CA LEU A 580 31.52 22.37 -14.76
C LEU A 580 32.64 21.43 -14.30
N LEU A 581 33.89 21.83 -14.50
CA LEU A 581 35.04 21.16 -13.90
C LEU A 581 35.15 21.58 -12.43
N GLU A 582 34.60 20.76 -11.53
CA GLU A 582 34.59 21.03 -10.09
C GLU A 582 35.99 20.87 -9.49
N LYS A 583 36.76 19.91 -10.00
CA LYS A 583 38.11 19.62 -9.50
C LYS A 583 38.99 18.93 -10.54
N GLU A 584 40.25 19.37 -10.63
CA GLU A 584 41.31 18.75 -11.44
C GLU A 584 42.61 18.79 -10.62
N GLU A 585 42.95 17.70 -9.93
CA GLU A 585 44.12 17.63 -9.06
C GLU A 585 44.89 16.31 -9.24
N ASP A 586 46.22 16.37 -9.18
CA ASP A 586 47.12 15.21 -9.19
C ASP A 586 46.94 14.24 -10.38
N ASN A 587 46.37 14.70 -11.51
CA ASN A 587 46.27 13.88 -12.72
C ASN A 587 47.52 14.01 -13.58
N SER A 588 48.13 12.88 -13.91
CA SER A 588 49.19 12.79 -14.92
C SER A 588 48.58 12.47 -16.29
N ALA A 589 48.72 13.39 -17.24
CA ALA A 589 48.39 13.13 -18.63
C ALA A 589 49.67 13.26 -19.47
N GLN A 590 50.16 12.14 -20.00
CA GLN A 590 51.45 12.05 -20.68
C GLN A 590 51.42 11.02 -21.80
N GLU A 591 52.34 11.13 -22.76
CA GLU A 591 52.49 10.14 -23.84
C GLU A 591 51.21 9.90 -24.67
N ASN A 592 50.21 10.78 -24.60
CA ASN A 592 49.06 10.73 -25.51
C ASN A 592 49.51 11.30 -26.87
N ASP A 593 49.05 10.72 -27.98
CA ASP A 593 49.53 11.04 -29.33
C ASP A 593 49.25 12.50 -29.74
N GLY A 594 48.16 13.08 -29.25
CA GLY A 594 47.84 14.49 -29.45
C GLY A 594 47.99 15.32 -28.17
N ARG A 595 46.90 15.98 -27.74
CA ARG A 595 46.96 16.87 -26.57
C ARG A 595 46.98 16.04 -25.29
N GLN A 596 47.74 16.45 -24.30
CA GLN A 596 47.70 15.78 -23.01
C GLN A 596 46.44 16.16 -22.23
N LYS A 597 46.17 17.46 -22.13
CA LYS A 597 44.94 18.02 -21.57
C LYS A 597 44.39 19.11 -22.50
N TRP A 598 43.07 19.16 -22.67
CA TRP A 598 42.33 20.22 -23.34
C TRP A 598 41.15 20.65 -22.48
N LEU A 599 41.43 21.55 -21.54
CA LEU A 599 40.44 22.12 -20.65
C LEU A 599 39.76 23.31 -21.33
N ASN A 600 38.46 23.49 -21.07
CA ASN A 600 37.63 24.55 -21.64
C ASN A 600 37.60 24.49 -23.20
N ALA A 601 37.46 23.28 -23.73
CA ALA A 601 37.51 23.00 -25.15
C ALA A 601 36.30 23.58 -25.91
N ASP A 602 36.58 24.26 -27.02
CA ASP A 602 35.59 24.72 -27.99
C ASP A 602 35.61 23.80 -29.20
N LEU A 603 34.72 22.80 -29.20
CA LEU A 603 34.67 21.79 -30.26
C LEU A 603 34.23 22.37 -31.62
N THR A 604 33.66 23.58 -31.65
CA THR A 604 33.30 24.27 -32.91
C THR A 604 34.52 24.76 -33.71
N GLN A 605 35.70 24.78 -33.09
CA GLN A 605 36.97 25.22 -33.69
C GLN A 605 37.87 24.05 -34.10
N VAL A 606 37.39 22.80 -34.00
CA VAL A 606 38.12 21.64 -34.47
C VAL A 606 38.02 21.59 -36.00
N GLU A 607 39.06 22.05 -36.70
CA GLU A 607 39.20 21.72 -38.12
C GLU A 607 39.31 20.20 -38.26
N ALA A 608 38.38 19.59 -39.01
CA ALA A 608 38.47 18.19 -39.37
C ALA A 608 39.79 17.97 -40.13
N LYS A 609 40.78 17.32 -39.51
CA LYS A 609 41.95 16.85 -40.24
C LYS A 609 41.46 15.84 -41.30
N PRO A 610 41.78 16.01 -42.59
CA PRO A 610 41.43 15.02 -43.60
C PRO A 610 42.43 13.84 -43.48
N LYS A 611 42.24 12.96 -42.50
CA LYS A 611 43.00 11.69 -42.42
C LYS A 611 42.36 10.58 -43.26
N THR A 612 41.15 10.78 -43.77
CA THR A 612 40.38 9.75 -44.48
C THR A 612 40.95 9.45 -45.88
N GLU A 613 41.57 10.42 -46.57
CA GLU A 613 42.11 10.20 -47.92
C GLU A 613 43.44 9.44 -47.96
N GLU A 614 44.25 9.45 -46.88
CA GLU A 614 45.50 8.68 -46.82
C GLU A 614 45.28 7.22 -46.39
N ILE A 615 44.30 6.96 -45.52
CA ILE A 615 43.99 5.59 -45.07
C ILE A 615 43.28 4.80 -46.18
N LEU A 616 42.39 5.43 -46.95
CA LEU A 616 41.73 4.80 -48.11
C LEU A 616 42.70 4.45 -49.24
N LYS A 617 43.90 5.05 -49.29
CA LYS A 617 44.95 4.72 -50.27
C LYS A 617 45.94 3.65 -49.77
N ALA A 618 45.90 3.29 -48.49
CA ALA A 618 46.85 2.36 -47.87
C ALA A 618 46.27 0.96 -47.60
N LEU A 619 44.97 0.74 -47.87
CA LEU A 619 44.37 -0.59 -47.79
C LEU A 619 44.62 -1.34 -49.11
N PRO A 620 45.30 -2.50 -49.11
CA PRO A 620 45.32 -3.36 -50.28
C PRO A 620 43.89 -3.83 -50.56
N VAL A 621 43.47 -3.66 -51.82
CA VAL A 621 42.25 -4.25 -52.35
C VAL A 621 42.58 -5.70 -52.68
N ASP A 622 42.37 -6.59 -51.72
CA ASP A 622 42.13 -8.03 -51.92
C ASP A 622 41.46 -8.62 -50.67
#